data_AF-A0A382CMV5-F1
#
_entry.id   AF-A0A382CMV5-F1
#
_cell.length_a   1.000
_cell.length_b   1.000
_cell.length_c   1.000
_cell.angle_alpha   90.00
_cell.angle_beta   90.00
_cell.angle_gamma   90.00
#
_symmetry.space_group_name_H-M   'P 1'
#
loop_
_entity.id
_entity.type
_entity.pdbx_description
1 polymer ?
#
loop_
_entity_poly.entity_id
_entity_poly.type
_entity_poly.pdbx_seq_one_letter_code
_entity_poly.pdbx_strand_id
1 'polypeptide(L)' 'QSELSPDLIRASVEALGGHATLFRGGDRSGSVFHPNPRALHELNVRLKRTFDPDGILNPGRLYPDI' A
#
# COMPACT_ATOMS: atom_id res chain seq x y z
N GLN A 1 11.24 0.39 -17.30
CA GLN A 1 10.11 -0.06 -16.48
C GLN A 1 10.03 -1.58 -16.63
N SER A 2 9.41 -2.30 -15.70
CA SER A 2 9.23 -3.76 -15.86
C SER A 2 7.99 -4.02 -16.71
N GLU A 3 8.04 -5.03 -17.57
CA GLU A 3 6.89 -5.53 -18.35
C GLU A 3 5.98 -6.46 -17.53
N LEU A 4 6.42 -6.87 -16.33
CA LEU A 4 5.64 -7.70 -15.41
C LEU A 4 4.60 -6.86 -14.66
N SER A 5 3.45 -7.47 -14.37
CA SER A 5 2.45 -6.80 -13.54
C SER A 5 2.98 -6.56 -12.12
N PRO A 6 2.58 -5.45 -11.46
CA PRO A 6 2.96 -5.18 -10.08
C PRO A 6 2.64 -6.32 -9.12
N ASP A 7 1.51 -7.01 -9.32
CA ASP A 7 1.07 -8.12 -8.47
C ASP A 7 2.00 -9.33 -8.57
N LEU A 8 2.48 -9.65 -9.78
CA LEU A 8 3.41 -10.76 -9.99
C LEU A 8 4.77 -10.47 -9.34
N ILE A 9 5.25 -9.23 -9.47
CA ILE A 9 6.49 -8.80 -8.81
C ILE A 9 6.36 -8.92 -7.29
N ARG A 10 5.24 -8.44 -6.73
CA ARG A 10 4.95 -8.47 -5.29
C ARG A 10 4.85 -9.88 -4.74
N ALA A 11 4.12 -10.76 -5.42
CA ALA A 11 4.01 -12.17 -5.02
C ALA A 11 5.39 -12.86 -5.04
N SER A 12 6.23 -12.55 -6.04
CA SER A 12 7.58 -13.13 -6.16
C SER A 12 8.51 -12.69 -5.04
N VAL A 13 8.51 -11.39 -4.69
CA VAL A 13 9.35 -10.90 -3.58
C VAL A 13 8.82 -11.35 -2.22
N GLU A 14 7.50 -11.46 -2.05
CA GLU A 14 6.87 -11.93 -0.81
C GLU A 14 7.26 -13.38 -0.49
N ALA A 15 7.31 -14.25 -1.51
CA ALA A 15 7.80 -15.63 -1.36
C ALA A 15 9.26 -15.71 -0.86
N LEU A 16 10.04 -14.63 -1.04
CA LEU A 16 11.41 -14.50 -0.57
C LEU A 16 11.53 -13.67 0.72
N GLY A 17 10.41 -13.25 1.33
CA GLY A 17 10.38 -12.37 2.50
C GLY A 17 10.68 -10.89 2.22
N GLY A 18 10.66 -10.48 0.95
CA GLY A 18 10.92 -9.13 0.48
C GLY A 18 9.66 -8.30 0.20
N HIS A 19 9.86 -7.03 -0.12
CA HIS A 19 8.79 -6.07 -0.44
C HIS A 19 9.13 -5.27 -1.71
N ALA A 20 8.12 -4.93 -2.51
CA ALA A 20 8.29 -4.15 -3.73
C ALA A 20 7.34 -2.94 -3.78
N THR A 21 7.92 -1.75 -3.95
CA THR A 21 7.21 -0.47 -4.01
C THR A 21 7.40 0.18 -5.38
N LEU A 22 6.29 0.63 -5.99
CA LEU A 22 6.32 1.36 -7.26
C LEU A 22 6.83 2.79 -7.01
N PHE A 23 8.05 3.07 -7.49
CA PHE A 23 8.66 4.39 -7.32
C PHE A 23 8.49 5.32 -8.54
N ARG A 24 8.65 4.79 -9.77
CA ARG A 24 8.54 5.55 -11.02
C ARG A 24 7.88 4.74 -12.14
N GLY A 25 7.08 5.43 -12.95
CA GLY A 25 6.32 4.81 -14.04
C GLY A 25 5.11 4.03 -13.55
N GLY A 26 4.49 3.26 -14.45
CA GLY A 26 3.34 2.40 -14.15
C GLY A 26 2.03 3.14 -13.83
N ASP A 27 0.97 2.36 -13.70
CA ASP A 27 -0.32 2.84 -13.22
C ASP A 27 -0.23 3.13 -11.72
N ARG A 28 -0.56 4.37 -11.34
CA ARG A 28 -0.56 4.85 -9.95
C ARG A 28 -1.98 5.01 -9.39
N SER A 29 -3.00 4.61 -10.15
CA SER A 29 -4.37 4.56 -9.66
C SER A 29 -4.56 3.45 -8.61
N GLY A 30 -3.72 2.40 -8.67
CA GLY A 30 -3.68 1.31 -7.70
C GLY A 30 -2.69 1.52 -6.55
N SER A 31 -2.62 0.53 -5.66
CA SER A 31 -1.71 0.53 -4.51
C SER A 31 -0.25 0.62 -4.99
N VAL A 32 0.47 1.67 -4.57
CA VAL A 32 1.90 1.85 -4.92
C VAL A 32 2.83 1.05 -3.99
N PHE A 33 2.41 0.82 -2.74
CA PHE A 33 3.15 0.04 -1.76
C PHE A 33 2.85 -1.45 -1.90
N HIS A 34 3.78 -2.29 -1.42
CA HIS A 34 3.51 -3.71 -1.20
C HIS A 34 2.41 -3.82 -0.12
N PRO A 35 1.36 -4.64 -0.34
CA PRO A 35 0.28 -4.78 0.63
C PRO A 35 0.80 -5.17 2.01
N ASN A 36 0.33 -4.47 3.03
CA ASN A 36 0.66 -4.81 4.40
C ASN A 36 -0.09 -6.08 4.82
N PRO A 37 0.52 -6.94 5.64
CA PRO A 37 -0.22 -7.96 6.37
C PRO A 37 -1.42 -7.34 7.09
N ARG A 38 -2.56 -8.04 7.07
CA ARG A 38 -3.84 -7.54 7.60
C ARG A 38 -3.73 -6.91 8.99
N ALA A 39 -3.00 -7.54 9.91
CA ALA A 39 -2.83 -7.04 11.27
C ALA A 39 -2.13 -5.66 11.33
N LEU A 40 -1.12 -5.44 10.46
CA LEU A 40 -0.44 -4.15 10.36
C LEU A 40 -1.33 -3.10 9.69
N HIS A 41 -2.16 -3.48 8.71
CA HIS A 41 -3.17 -2.58 8.14
C HIS A 41 -4.16 -2.09 9.21
N GLU A 42 -4.72 -3.00 9.99
CA GLU A 42 -5.68 -2.67 11.06
C GLU A 42 -5.07 -1.78 12.16
N LEU A 43 -3.78 -1.96 12.46
CA LEU A 43 -3.05 -1.08 13.38
C LEU A 43 -2.88 0.32 12.78
N ASN A 44 -2.44 0.39 11.53
CA ASN A 44 -2.25 1.66 10.83
C ASN A 44 -3.55 2.46 10.68
N VAL A 45 -4.67 1.80 10.37
CA VAL A 45 -6.01 2.41 10.33
C VAL A 45 -6.39 3.00 11.69
N ARG A 46 -6.14 2.28 12.78
CA ARG A 46 -6.39 2.80 14.14
C ARG A 46 -5.56 4.04 14.43
N LEU A 47 -4.27 4.01 14.13
CA LEU A 47 -3.38 5.16 14.29
C LEU A 47 -3.87 6.35 13.46
N LYS A 48 -4.21 6.12 12.19
CA LYS A 48 -4.71 7.15 11.28
C LYS A 48 -5.96 7.84 11.84
N ARG A 49 -6.93 7.08 12.35
CA ARG A 49 -8.15 7.62 12.96
C ARG A 49 -7.88 8.40 14.25
N THR A 50 -6.88 7.99 15.04
CA THR A 50 -6.50 8.72 16.27
C THR A 50 -5.84 10.06 15.95
N PHE A 51 -4.96 10.11 14.93
CA PHE A 51 -4.22 11.32 14.59
C PHE A 51 -4.95 12.26 13.63
N ASP A 52 -5.91 11.76 12.87
CA ASP A 52 -6.67 12.53 11.88
C ASP A 52 -8.15 12.10 11.90
N PRO A 53 -8.88 12.43 12.99
CA PRO A 53 -10.27 12.03 13.16
C PRO A 53 -11.20 12.64 12.10
N ASP A 54 -10.84 13.81 11.56
CA ASP A 54 -11.60 14.50 10.52
C ASP A 54 -11.18 14.10 9.10
N GLY A 55 -10.17 13.23 8.95
CA GLY A 55 -9.74 12.69 7.65
C GLY A 55 -9.14 13.72 6.69
N ILE A 56 -8.56 14.81 7.20
CA ILE A 56 -8.07 15.95 6.40
C ILE A 56 -6.79 15.58 5.63
N LEU A 57 -5.95 14.72 6.20
CA LEU A 57 -4.62 14.44 5.66
C LEU A 57 -4.66 13.30 4.63
N ASN A 58 -4.58 13.62 3.34
CA ASN A 58 -4.47 12.65 2.24
C ASN A 58 -5.60 11.59 2.21
N PRO A 59 -6.87 12.01 2.11
CA PRO A 59 -8.02 11.10 2.11
C PRO A 59 -7.91 10.06 0.98
N GLY A 60 -8.22 8.80 1.30
CA GLY A 60 -8.23 7.68 0.35
C GLY A 60 -6.88 7.28 -0.26
N ARG A 61 -5.77 7.93 0.09
CA ARG A 61 -4.48 7.70 -0.58
C ARG A 61 -3.72 6.46 -0.08
N LEU A 62 -3.71 6.24 1.24
CA LEU A 62 -3.03 5.10 1.86
C LEU A 62 -3.99 3.99 2.29
N TYR A 63 -5.21 4.39 2.65
CA TYR A 63 -6.24 3.51 3.17
C TYR A 63 -7.53 3.90 2.46
N PRO A 64 -7.86 3.25 1.32
CA PRO A 64 -9.06 3.56 0.55
C PRO A 64 -10.36 3.30 1.32
N ASP A 65 -10.26 2.52 2.39
CA ASP A 65 -11.31 2.02 3.25
C ASP A 65 -11.63 2.94 4.46
N ILE A 66 -10.95 4.08 4.59
CA ILE A 66 -11.20 5.12 5.61
C ILE A 66 -11.07 6.53 5.04
#